data_AF-A0A453KUW2-F1
#
_entry.id   AF-A0A453KUW2-F1
#
_cell.length_a   1.000
_cell.length_b   1.000
_cell.length_c   1.000
_cell.angle_alpha   90.00
_cell.angle_beta   90.00
_cell.angle_gamma   90.00
#
_symmetry.space_group_name_H-M   'P 1'
#
loop_
_entity.id
_entity.type
_entity.pdbx_description
1 polymer ?
#
loop_
_entity_poly.entity_id
_entity_poly.type
_entity_poly.pdbx_seq_one_letter_code
_entity_poly.pdbx_strand_id
1 'polypeptide(L)'
;EQLIVLSASANKLAKLKEQAEEYASLIMEELDPENLGYIELWQLETLLLQRDTYMNYSRPLSTASGAQWSQNLGVGTSGAAAAAGGAANKGEDDDSGPQTWGEGMRERRRGWGRGVAKAASHVRVAAEENWRRAWVLALWFAAMAALFVWKFVQYRRTAAFQVMGYCLPTAKGAAETLKLNMALVLLPVCRNTLTWLRSSWARFFVPFDDNITFHKMIATAIVVGITLHAGNHLACDFPRVIASGPEEYRLVAGAFGASKPTYGRLISGVEGVTGIAMVVLMTVSFTLATHPFRKGEKEASASRLPAPLNRLAGFNAFWY
;
A
#
# COMPACT_ATOMS: atom_id res chain seq x y z
N GLU A 1 -10.42 22.40 10.18
CA GLU A 1 -11.75 22.05 10.74
C GLU A 1 -11.93 20.55 11.05
N GLN A 2 -11.96 19.65 10.05
CA GLN A 2 -12.31 18.22 10.28
C GLN A 2 -11.40 17.49 11.30
N LEU A 3 -10.11 17.78 11.32
CA LEU A 3 -9.15 17.12 12.22
C LEU A 3 -9.34 17.53 13.70
N ILE A 4 -9.76 18.77 13.95
CA ILE A 4 -10.00 19.29 15.30
C ILE A 4 -11.32 18.74 15.84
N VAL A 5 -12.36 18.66 15.00
CA VAL A 5 -13.64 18.04 15.35
C VAL A 5 -13.49 16.54 15.64
N LEU A 6 -12.68 15.83 14.85
CA LEU A 6 -12.33 14.41 15.10
C LEU A 6 -11.60 14.22 16.44
N SER A 7 -10.60 15.06 16.74
CA SER A 7 -9.85 15.03 18.00
C SER A 7 -10.73 15.38 19.22
N ALA A 8 -11.60 16.38 19.10
CA ALA A 8 -12.55 16.76 20.16
C ALA A 8 -13.61 15.68 20.41
N SER A 9 -14.07 14.98 19.36
CA SER A 9 -15.02 13.86 19.48
C SER A 9 -14.42 12.63 20.16
N ALA A 10 -13.14 12.34 19.89
CA ALA A 10 -12.42 11.22 20.49
C ALA A 10 -12.28 11.35 22.01
N ASN A 11 -12.28 12.58 22.53
CA ASN A 11 -12.09 12.87 23.96
C ASN A 11 -13.37 13.26 24.72
N LYS A 12 -14.56 13.14 24.09
CA LYS A 12 -15.88 13.48 24.69
C LYS A 12 -15.97 14.92 25.26
N LEU A 13 -15.26 15.87 24.67
CA LEU A 13 -15.25 17.26 25.12
C LEU A 13 -16.35 18.06 24.41
N ALA A 14 -17.61 17.89 24.84
CA ALA A 14 -18.77 18.49 24.18
C ALA A 14 -18.71 20.03 24.08
N LYS A 15 -18.13 20.69 25.09
CA LYS A 15 -17.96 22.15 25.14
C LYS A 15 -16.90 22.69 24.17
N LEU A 16 -15.93 21.85 23.79
CA LEU A 16 -14.87 22.19 22.83
C LEU A 16 -15.31 21.99 21.38
N LYS A 17 -16.36 21.21 21.11
CA LYS A 17 -16.86 21.02 19.74
C LYS A 17 -17.47 22.30 19.18
N GLU A 18 -18.18 23.05 20.02
CA GLU A 18 -18.83 24.32 19.66
C GLU A 18 -17.81 25.44 19.45
N GLN A 19 -16.70 25.44 20.21
CA GLN A 19 -15.62 26.43 20.07
C GLN A 19 -14.51 26.00 19.10
N ALA A 20 -14.41 24.71 18.75
CA ALA A 20 -13.39 24.19 17.85
C ALA A 20 -13.51 24.74 16.44
N GLU A 21 -14.72 25.05 15.99
CA GLU A 21 -14.95 25.67 14.69
C GLU A 21 -14.47 27.13 14.70
N GLU A 22 -14.73 27.87 15.78
CA GLU A 22 -14.25 29.24 15.96
C GLU A 22 -12.72 29.32 16.12
N TYR A 23 -12.12 28.40 16.88
CA TYR A 23 -10.66 28.32 16.97
C TYR A 23 -10.04 27.88 15.64
N ALA A 24 -10.68 26.98 14.90
CA ALA A 24 -10.21 26.58 13.58
C ALA A 24 -10.31 27.74 12.59
N SER A 25 -11.38 28.54 12.61
CA SER A 25 -11.53 29.69 11.73
C SER A 25 -10.50 30.78 12.06
N LEU A 26 -10.26 31.09 13.33
CA LEU A 26 -9.25 32.06 13.75
C LEU A 26 -7.82 31.63 13.37
N ILE A 27 -7.51 30.33 13.51
CA ILE A 27 -6.21 29.78 13.11
C ILE A 27 -6.02 29.83 11.59
N MET A 28 -7.08 29.57 10.83
CA MET A 28 -7.05 29.64 9.37
C MET A 28 -6.95 31.09 8.87
N GLU A 29 -7.63 32.04 9.52
CA GLU A 29 -7.56 33.46 9.16
C GLU A 29 -6.14 34.03 9.35
N GLU A 30 -5.44 33.62 10.41
CA GLU A 30 -4.08 34.11 10.70
C GLU A 30 -2.99 33.41 9.86
N LEU A 31 -3.17 32.12 9.55
CA LEU A 31 -2.12 31.30 8.90
C LEU A 31 -2.32 31.05 7.42
N ASP A 32 -3.48 31.41 6.89
CA ASP A 32 -3.83 31.26 5.48
C ASP A 32 -4.37 32.58 4.92
N PRO A 33 -3.52 33.62 4.82
CA PRO A 33 -3.92 34.96 4.35
C PRO A 33 -4.39 34.97 2.89
N GLU A 34 -4.12 33.91 2.12
CA GLU A 34 -4.55 33.73 0.73
C GLU A 34 -5.80 32.84 0.58
N ASN A 35 -6.36 32.34 1.68
CA ASN A 35 -7.58 31.51 1.74
C ASN A 35 -7.51 30.24 0.87
N LEU A 36 -6.38 29.54 0.95
CA LEU A 36 -6.03 28.32 0.21
C LEU A 36 -6.64 27.04 0.82
N GLY A 37 -7.14 27.10 2.05
CA GLY A 37 -7.82 26.03 2.77
C GLY A 37 -6.90 24.97 3.38
N TYR A 38 -5.58 25.22 3.46
CA TYR A 38 -4.61 24.38 4.16
C TYR A 38 -3.40 25.20 4.63
N ILE A 39 -2.74 24.73 5.69
CA ILE A 39 -1.54 25.34 6.27
C ILE A 39 -0.36 24.42 5.97
N GLU A 40 0.77 24.95 5.49
CA GLU A 40 1.95 24.15 5.20
C GLU A 40 2.64 23.67 6.49
N LEU A 41 3.23 22.47 6.47
CA LEU A 41 3.80 21.83 7.66
C LEU A 41 4.90 22.69 8.32
N TRP A 42 5.66 23.44 7.52
CA TRP A 42 6.69 24.37 8.01
C TRP A 42 6.10 25.58 8.75
N GLN A 43 4.93 26.09 8.32
CA GLN A 43 4.23 27.17 9.03
C GLN A 43 3.69 26.69 10.37
N LEU A 44 3.22 25.43 10.43
CA LEU A 44 2.78 24.79 11.66
C LEU A 44 3.95 24.47 12.61
N GLU A 45 5.10 24.00 12.10
CA GLU A 45 6.32 23.79 12.88
C GLU A 45 6.85 25.09 13.49
N THR A 46 6.83 26.18 12.72
CA THR A 46 7.26 27.50 13.21
C THR A 46 6.37 27.97 14.37
N LEU A 47 5.06 27.79 14.26
CA LEU A 47 4.11 28.09 15.34
C LEU A 47 4.28 27.21 16.58
N LEU A 48 4.48 25.90 16.40
CA LEU A 48 4.66 24.97 17.50
C LEU A 48 6.00 25.19 18.22
N LEU A 49 7.06 25.52 17.49
CA LEU A 49 8.36 25.90 18.05
C LEU A 49 8.29 27.22 18.84
N GLN A 50 7.54 28.21 18.34
CA GLN A 50 7.33 29.47 19.04
C GLN A 50 6.49 29.26 20.33
N ARG A 51 5.50 28.35 20.30
CA ARG A 51 4.70 27.95 21.48
C ARG A 51 5.54 27.31 22.56
N ASP A 52 6.42 26.36 22.22
CA ASP A 52 7.26 25.69 23.22
C ASP A 52 8.30 26.64 23.83
N THR A 53 8.67 27.70 23.09
CA THR A 53 9.49 28.80 23.59
C THR A 53 8.72 29.67 24.59
N TYR A 54 7.45 30.00 24.32
CA TYR A 54 6.57 30.77 25.22
C TYR A 54 6.13 29.97 26.47
N MET A 55 5.86 28.67 26.31
CA MET A 55 5.48 27.77 27.42
C MET A 55 6.65 27.48 28.37
N ASN A 56 7.89 27.51 27.87
CA ASN A 56 9.07 27.47 28.73
C ASN A 56 9.32 28.81 29.44
N TYR A 57 8.98 29.95 28.82
CA TYR A 57 9.10 31.27 29.45
C TYR A 57 8.08 31.51 30.57
N SER A 58 6.89 30.87 30.49
CA SER A 58 5.81 30.99 31.49
C SER A 58 5.90 30.00 32.65
N ARG A 59 6.77 28.98 32.56
CA ARG A 59 6.97 27.98 33.62
C ARG A 59 7.58 28.50 34.94
N PRO A 60 8.38 29.58 35.01
CA PRO A 60 8.86 30.10 36.29
C PRO A 60 7.82 30.93 37.07
N LEU A 61 6.74 31.37 36.43
CA LEU A 61 5.71 32.23 37.06
C LEU A 61 4.56 31.43 37.71
N SER A 62 4.40 30.14 37.39
CA SER A 62 3.32 29.31 37.94
C SER A 62 3.70 28.55 39.22
N THR A 63 4.98 28.50 39.59
CA THR A 63 5.45 27.86 40.84
C THR A 63 5.51 28.81 42.04
N ALA A 64 5.19 30.09 41.87
CA ALA A 64 5.23 31.10 42.94
C ALA A 64 3.85 31.57 43.45
N SER A 65 2.73 31.04 42.95
CA SER A 65 1.36 31.45 43.37
C SER A 65 0.55 30.33 44.03
N GLY A 66 1.24 29.40 44.71
CA GLY A 66 0.64 28.30 45.48
C GLY A 66 0.23 28.66 46.91
N ALA A 67 0.05 29.95 47.24
CA ALA A 67 -0.41 30.37 48.56
C ALA A 67 -1.41 31.53 48.43
N GLN A 68 -2.56 31.39 49.12
CA GLN A 68 -3.69 32.33 49.16
C GLN A 68 -4.41 32.38 47.80
N TRP A 69 -5.70 32.10 47.66
CA TRP A 69 -6.82 32.89 48.19
C TRP A 69 -8.08 32.00 48.21
N SER A 70 -8.65 31.81 49.41
CA SER A 70 -10.05 31.43 49.61
C SER A 70 -10.65 32.48 50.53
N GLN A 71 -11.62 33.24 50.03
CA GLN A 71 -12.67 34.02 50.72
C GLN A 71 -13.10 35.20 49.83
N ASN A 72 -14.29 35.14 49.22
CA ASN A 72 -15.41 36.03 49.58
C ASN A 72 -16.64 35.80 48.68
N LEU A 73 -17.75 35.50 49.34
CA LEU A 73 -19.12 35.65 48.85
C LEU A 73 -19.59 37.09 49.20
N GLY A 74 -20.30 37.76 48.28
CA GLY A 74 -21.00 39.04 48.52
C GLY A 74 -21.27 39.77 47.19
N VAL A 75 -22.47 39.68 46.61
CA VAL A 75 -23.65 40.57 46.77
C VAL A 75 -23.59 41.86 45.91
N GLY A 76 -24.68 42.10 45.14
CA GLY A 76 -25.10 43.40 44.58
C GLY A 76 -25.19 43.45 43.05
N THR A 77 -26.37 43.26 42.42
CA THR A 77 -27.28 44.31 41.86
C THR A 77 -26.62 45.20 40.79
N SER A 78 -27.17 45.54 39.62
CA SER A 78 -28.50 45.55 39.01
C SER A 78 -28.33 46.24 37.64
N GLY A 79 -29.13 45.92 36.61
CA GLY A 79 -29.21 46.77 35.42
C GLY A 79 -29.86 46.10 34.20
N ALA A 80 -31.15 46.33 34.03
CA ALA A 80 -31.98 45.91 32.91
C ALA A 80 -32.15 47.04 31.87
N ALA A 81 -32.29 46.69 30.58
CA ALA A 81 -33.11 47.32 29.52
C ALA A 81 -32.66 46.74 28.15
N ALA A 82 -33.51 46.04 27.36
CA ALA A 82 -34.55 46.57 26.45
C ALA A 82 -33.94 47.42 25.31
N ALA A 83 -34.27 47.32 24.02
CA ALA A 83 -35.28 46.62 23.24
C ALA A 83 -34.97 46.77 21.73
N ALA A 84 -35.68 46.00 20.89
CA ALA A 84 -36.11 46.27 19.49
C ALA A 84 -35.01 46.53 18.43
N GLY A 85 -35.07 46.02 17.19
CA GLY A 85 -36.20 45.73 16.31
C GLY A 85 -35.94 46.46 14.98
N GLY A 86 -36.00 45.78 13.84
CA GLY A 86 -35.81 46.43 12.54
C GLY A 86 -35.78 45.45 11.36
N ALA A 87 -36.91 45.35 10.68
CA ALA A 87 -37.14 44.49 9.52
C ALA A 87 -36.85 45.19 8.20
N ALA A 88 -36.67 44.36 7.16
CA ALA A 88 -36.96 44.58 5.74
C ALA A 88 -36.15 45.64 4.97
N ASN A 89 -35.50 45.21 3.87
CA ASN A 89 -36.13 45.45 2.58
C ASN A 89 -35.65 44.46 1.49
N LYS A 90 -36.60 44.09 0.64
CA LYS A 90 -36.49 43.22 -0.52
C LYS A 90 -36.45 44.12 -1.74
N GLY A 91 -35.44 43.97 -2.59
CA GLY A 91 -35.31 44.68 -3.85
C GLY A 91 -34.74 43.73 -4.89
N GLU A 92 -35.65 43.11 -5.63
CA GLU A 92 -35.40 42.43 -6.90
C GLU A 92 -35.15 43.49 -7.97
N ASP A 93 -33.98 43.47 -8.60
CA ASP A 93 -33.74 44.09 -9.90
C ASP A 93 -33.03 43.05 -10.79
N ASP A 94 -33.80 42.52 -11.73
CA ASP A 94 -33.37 41.69 -12.86
C ASP A 94 -32.59 42.57 -13.86
N ASP A 95 -31.29 42.34 -14.01
CA ASP A 95 -30.53 42.77 -15.20
C ASP A 95 -29.51 41.68 -15.61
N SER A 96 -30.00 40.66 -16.31
CA SER A 96 -29.16 39.60 -16.88
C SER A 96 -28.62 40.02 -18.25
N GLY A 97 -27.54 40.80 -18.25
CA GLY A 97 -26.67 41.06 -19.41
C GLY A 97 -25.62 39.95 -19.66
N PRO A 98 -25.00 39.88 -20.85
CA PRO A 98 -24.27 38.70 -21.36
C PRO A 98 -22.83 38.56 -20.82
N GLN A 99 -22.61 38.73 -19.53
CA GLN A 99 -21.29 38.52 -18.88
C GLN A 99 -21.14 37.13 -18.22
N THR A 100 -22.25 36.42 -18.01
CA THR A 100 -22.31 35.17 -17.21
C THR A 100 -21.71 33.94 -17.89
N TRP A 101 -21.68 33.89 -19.23
CA TRP A 101 -21.16 32.74 -19.99
C TRP A 101 -19.63 32.63 -19.98
N GLY A 102 -18.92 33.76 -19.90
CA GLY A 102 -17.46 33.81 -19.87
C GLY A 102 -16.88 33.47 -18.48
N GLU A 103 -17.59 33.86 -17.43
CA GLU A 103 -17.16 33.66 -16.04
C GLU A 103 -17.33 32.21 -15.60
N GLY A 104 -18.47 31.57 -15.89
CA GLY A 104 -18.68 30.15 -15.56
C GLY A 104 -17.71 29.20 -16.29
N MET A 105 -17.28 29.55 -17.50
CA MET A 105 -16.29 28.75 -18.24
C MET A 105 -14.86 28.97 -17.72
N ARG A 106 -14.51 30.20 -17.32
CA ARG A 106 -13.24 30.50 -16.62
C ARG A 106 -13.19 29.85 -15.24
N GLU A 107 -14.30 29.80 -14.53
CA GLU A 107 -14.41 29.19 -13.21
C GLU A 107 -14.32 27.66 -13.27
N ARG A 108 -14.95 27.01 -14.25
CA ARG A 108 -14.74 25.59 -14.55
C ARG A 108 -13.29 25.28 -14.92
N ARG A 109 -12.63 26.14 -15.71
CA ARG A 109 -11.22 25.96 -16.08
C ARG A 109 -10.27 26.17 -14.89
N ARG A 110 -10.56 27.13 -14.00
CA ARG A 110 -9.86 27.33 -12.71
C ARG A 110 -10.12 26.19 -11.72
N GLY A 111 -11.32 25.63 -11.70
CA GLY A 111 -11.69 24.46 -10.89
C GLY A 111 -10.99 23.19 -11.36
N TRP A 112 -10.94 22.95 -12.68
CA TRP A 112 -10.15 21.86 -13.27
C TRP A 112 -8.66 22.06 -12.98
N GLY A 113 -8.12 23.26 -13.18
CA GLY A 113 -6.73 23.59 -12.89
C GLY A 113 -6.36 23.37 -11.41
N ARG A 114 -7.23 23.78 -10.47
CA ARG A 114 -7.08 23.52 -9.03
C ARG A 114 -7.18 22.03 -8.70
N GLY A 115 -8.07 21.28 -9.34
CA GLY A 115 -8.19 19.83 -9.17
C GLY A 115 -6.95 19.07 -9.66
N VAL A 116 -6.38 19.48 -10.81
CA VAL A 116 -5.14 18.92 -11.35
C VAL A 116 -3.93 19.31 -10.52
N ALA A 117 -3.85 20.56 -10.06
CA ALA A 117 -2.77 21.03 -9.17
C ALA A 117 -2.82 20.31 -7.82
N LYS A 118 -4.01 20.09 -7.26
CA LYS A 118 -4.22 19.33 -6.01
C LYS A 118 -3.91 17.84 -6.18
N ALA A 119 -4.28 17.24 -7.31
CA ALA A 119 -3.88 15.87 -7.63
C ALA A 119 -2.35 15.76 -7.80
N ALA A 120 -1.72 16.73 -8.46
CA ALA A 120 -0.27 16.77 -8.66
C ALA A 120 0.50 17.00 -7.36
N SER A 121 -0.01 17.83 -6.44
CA SER A 121 0.60 18.03 -5.12
C SER A 121 0.47 16.79 -4.25
N HIS A 122 -0.69 16.12 -4.24
CA HIS A 122 -0.86 14.84 -3.54
C HIS A 122 0.05 13.74 -4.10
N VAL A 123 0.26 13.69 -5.43
CA VAL A 123 1.21 12.78 -6.06
C VAL A 123 2.66 13.14 -5.72
N ARG A 124 3.02 14.44 -5.68
CA ARG A 124 4.36 14.89 -5.24
C ARG A 124 4.63 14.53 -3.79
N VAL A 125 3.70 14.79 -2.88
CA VAL A 125 3.83 14.47 -1.46
C VAL A 125 3.90 12.96 -1.25
N ALA A 126 3.02 12.20 -1.90
CA ALA A 126 3.10 10.73 -1.86
C ALA A 126 4.40 10.18 -2.47
N ALA A 127 4.93 10.84 -3.52
CA ALA A 127 6.21 10.47 -4.12
C ALA A 127 7.40 10.81 -3.23
N GLU A 128 7.40 11.96 -2.55
CA GLU A 128 8.46 12.35 -1.61
C GLU A 128 8.47 11.45 -0.37
N GLU A 129 7.29 11.06 0.14
CA GLU A 129 7.17 10.14 1.29
C GLU A 129 7.49 8.67 0.93
N ASN A 130 7.13 8.22 -0.28
CA ASN A 130 7.33 6.82 -0.71
C ASN A 130 8.52 6.58 -1.64
N TRP A 131 9.37 7.59 -1.91
CA TRP A 131 10.46 7.44 -2.89
C TRP A 131 11.35 6.23 -2.57
N ARG A 132 11.69 6.02 -1.29
CA ARG A 132 12.50 4.86 -0.83
C ARG A 132 11.84 3.52 -1.17
N ARG A 133 10.51 3.41 -0.98
CA ARG A 133 9.75 2.20 -1.33
C ARG A 133 9.74 2.00 -2.83
N ALA A 134 9.53 3.06 -3.60
CA ALA A 134 9.51 3.04 -5.05
C ALA A 134 10.84 2.57 -5.64
N TRP A 135 11.98 3.04 -5.11
CA TRP A 135 13.30 2.61 -5.59
C TRP A 135 13.61 1.15 -5.31
N VAL A 136 13.26 0.63 -4.13
CA VAL A 136 13.46 -0.79 -3.82
C VAL A 136 12.59 -1.68 -4.71
N LEU A 137 11.32 -1.28 -4.93
CA LEU A 137 10.44 -1.99 -5.87
C LEU A 137 10.98 -1.92 -7.31
N ALA A 138 11.44 -0.74 -7.76
CA ALA A 138 12.04 -0.57 -9.08
C ALA A 138 13.29 -1.45 -9.25
N LEU A 139 14.16 -1.52 -8.25
CA LEU A 139 15.35 -2.39 -8.26
C LEU A 139 14.94 -3.86 -8.35
N TRP A 140 13.96 -4.29 -7.58
CA TRP A 140 13.45 -5.66 -7.61
C TRP A 140 12.85 -6.01 -8.98
N PHE A 141 12.01 -5.14 -9.55
CA PHE A 141 11.48 -5.31 -10.90
C PHE A 141 12.58 -5.31 -11.97
N ALA A 142 13.58 -4.43 -11.85
CA ALA A 142 14.72 -4.38 -12.75
C ALA A 142 15.54 -5.67 -12.68
N ALA A 143 15.79 -6.21 -11.49
CA ALA A 143 16.48 -7.48 -11.31
C ALA A 143 15.71 -8.65 -11.94
N MET A 144 14.39 -8.72 -11.74
CA MET A 144 13.54 -9.71 -12.40
C MET A 144 13.59 -9.57 -13.92
N ALA A 145 13.44 -8.36 -14.45
CA ALA A 145 13.49 -8.09 -15.88
C ALA A 145 14.85 -8.46 -16.48
N ALA A 146 15.95 -8.11 -15.81
CA ALA A 146 17.30 -8.43 -16.24
C ALA A 146 17.53 -9.95 -16.30
N LEU A 147 17.17 -10.69 -15.25
CA LEU A 147 17.29 -12.15 -15.22
C LEU A 147 16.42 -12.81 -16.30
N PHE A 148 15.18 -12.34 -16.46
CA PHE A 148 14.26 -12.83 -17.49
C PHE A 148 14.85 -12.61 -18.89
N VAL A 149 15.24 -11.37 -19.22
CA VAL A 149 15.77 -11.00 -20.54
C VAL A 149 17.07 -11.74 -20.81
N TRP A 150 17.99 -11.80 -19.85
CA TRP A 150 19.24 -12.53 -19.98
C TRP A 150 19.00 -14.01 -20.32
N LYS A 151 18.12 -14.67 -19.56
CA LYS A 151 17.80 -16.09 -19.78
C LYS A 151 17.05 -16.32 -21.09
N PHE A 152 16.15 -15.39 -21.42
CA PHE A 152 15.38 -15.42 -22.65
C PHE A 152 16.30 -15.33 -23.87
N VAL A 153 17.26 -14.39 -23.88
CA VAL A 153 18.26 -14.25 -24.96
C VAL A 153 19.17 -15.47 -25.03
N GLN A 154 19.60 -16.03 -23.89
CA GLN A 154 20.40 -17.26 -23.85
C GLN A 154 19.66 -18.42 -24.56
N TYR A 155 18.40 -18.67 -24.20
CA TYR A 155 17.65 -19.80 -24.74
C TYR A 155 17.15 -19.57 -26.17
N ARG A 156 16.97 -18.32 -26.61
CA ARG A 156 16.69 -18.00 -28.01
C ARG A 156 17.80 -18.40 -28.97
N ARG A 157 19.05 -18.49 -28.49
CA ARG A 157 20.22 -18.88 -29.31
C ARG A 157 20.50 -20.39 -29.31
N THR A 158 19.69 -21.18 -28.60
CA THR A 158 19.88 -22.64 -28.46
C THR A 158 19.12 -23.40 -29.56
N ALA A 159 19.63 -24.55 -29.99
CA ALA A 159 18.96 -25.41 -30.98
C ALA A 159 17.53 -25.81 -30.57
N ALA A 160 17.28 -25.98 -29.27
CA ALA A 160 15.95 -26.27 -28.71
C ALA A 160 14.90 -25.19 -29.02
N PHE A 161 15.31 -23.96 -29.35
CA PHE A 161 14.41 -22.89 -29.80
C PHE A 161 13.73 -23.22 -31.13
N GLN A 162 14.38 -23.99 -32.02
CA GLN A 162 13.80 -24.36 -33.30
C GLN A 162 12.56 -25.24 -33.14
N VAL A 163 12.51 -26.05 -32.07
CA VAL A 163 11.41 -26.98 -31.78
C VAL A 163 10.29 -26.28 -30.99
N MET A 164 10.63 -25.62 -29.89
CA MET A 164 9.65 -25.08 -28.95
C MET A 164 9.30 -23.60 -29.19
N GLY A 165 10.07 -22.90 -30.04
CA GLY A 165 9.88 -21.48 -30.34
C GLY A 165 10.00 -20.59 -29.10
N TYR A 166 9.22 -19.50 -29.08
CA TYR A 166 9.21 -18.52 -27.98
C TYR A 166 8.71 -19.06 -26.64
N CYS A 167 8.11 -20.23 -26.62
CA CYS A 167 7.62 -20.83 -25.39
C CYS A 167 8.80 -21.24 -24.48
N LEU A 168 9.80 -21.97 -25.01
CA LEU A 168 10.97 -22.37 -24.22
C LEU A 168 11.69 -21.20 -23.49
N PRO A 169 12.12 -20.12 -24.17
CA PRO A 169 12.81 -19.02 -23.50
C PRO A 169 11.89 -18.27 -22.54
N THR A 170 10.58 -18.23 -22.79
CA THR A 170 9.59 -17.63 -21.86
C THR A 170 9.49 -18.45 -20.57
N ALA A 171 9.32 -19.77 -20.67
CA ALA A 171 9.27 -20.66 -19.51
C ALA A 171 10.59 -20.63 -18.71
N LYS A 172 11.74 -20.58 -19.38
CA LYS A 172 13.05 -20.48 -18.73
C LYS A 172 13.29 -19.11 -18.09
N GLY A 173 12.87 -18.03 -18.73
CA GLY A 173 12.91 -16.69 -18.14
C GLY A 173 12.04 -16.59 -16.89
N ALA A 174 10.81 -17.09 -16.95
CA ALA A 174 9.90 -17.15 -15.81
C ALA A 174 10.45 -18.03 -14.67
N ALA A 175 11.16 -19.11 -14.98
CA ALA A 175 11.82 -19.93 -13.96
C ALA A 175 12.92 -19.17 -13.20
N GLU A 176 13.71 -18.33 -13.86
CA GLU A 176 14.75 -17.54 -13.19
C GLU A 176 14.16 -16.44 -12.30
N THR A 177 13.07 -15.78 -12.74
CA THR A 177 12.36 -14.83 -11.87
C THR A 177 11.71 -15.54 -10.69
N LEU A 178 11.18 -16.75 -10.88
CA LEU A 178 10.67 -17.58 -9.78
C LEU A 178 11.76 -17.91 -8.75
N LYS A 179 12.94 -18.35 -9.18
CA LYS A 179 14.06 -18.65 -8.26
C LYS A 179 14.44 -17.44 -7.41
N LEU A 180 14.52 -16.26 -8.02
CA LEU A 180 14.78 -15.02 -7.29
C LEU A 180 13.68 -14.77 -6.25
N ASN A 181 12.42 -14.84 -6.65
CA ASN A 181 11.31 -14.57 -5.74
C ASN A 181 11.18 -15.62 -4.64
N MET A 182 11.47 -16.89 -4.91
CA MET A 182 11.55 -17.96 -3.90
C MET A 182 12.63 -17.66 -2.85
N ALA A 183 13.78 -17.11 -3.26
CA ALA A 183 14.82 -16.72 -2.31
C ALA A 183 14.42 -15.47 -1.49
N LEU A 184 13.77 -14.50 -2.14
CA LEU A 184 13.40 -13.24 -1.50
C LEU A 184 12.17 -13.36 -0.58
N VAL A 185 11.25 -14.29 -0.79
CA VAL A 185 9.96 -14.34 -0.07
C VAL A 185 10.11 -14.54 1.44
N LEU A 186 11.19 -15.17 1.91
CA LEU A 186 11.44 -15.43 3.33
C LEU A 186 12.08 -14.24 4.05
N LEU A 187 12.87 -13.43 3.35
CA LEU A 187 13.60 -12.30 3.95
C LEU A 187 12.69 -11.33 4.75
N PRO A 188 11.49 -10.96 4.28
CA PRO A 188 10.61 -10.04 4.99
C PRO A 188 9.87 -10.68 6.18
N VAL A 189 9.96 -12.00 6.36
CA VAL A 189 9.33 -12.72 7.48
C VAL A 189 10.36 -13.08 8.56
N CYS A 190 11.66 -13.10 8.20
CA CYS A 190 12.76 -13.34 9.12
C CYS A 190 13.00 -12.15 10.08
N ARG A 191 12.26 -12.12 11.20
CA ARG A 191 12.29 -11.02 12.18
C ARG A 191 13.67 -10.69 12.73
N ASN A 192 14.49 -11.70 13.08
CA ASN A 192 15.84 -11.48 13.60
C ASN A 192 16.78 -10.86 12.56
N THR A 193 16.67 -11.28 11.31
CA THR A 193 17.44 -10.70 10.20
C THR A 193 17.00 -9.27 9.91
N LEU A 194 15.68 -9.01 9.97
CA LEU A 194 15.12 -7.68 9.77
C LEU A 194 15.50 -6.72 10.89
N THR A 195 15.48 -7.13 12.16
CA THR A 195 15.90 -6.26 13.26
C THR A 195 17.38 -5.89 13.14
N TRP A 196 18.23 -6.84 12.76
CA TRP A 196 19.65 -6.59 12.48
C TRP A 196 19.86 -5.64 11.27
N LEU A 197 19.14 -5.87 10.17
CA LEU A 197 19.15 -4.99 8.99
C LEU A 197 18.68 -3.57 9.33
N ARG A 198 17.68 -3.46 10.20
CA ARG A 198 17.20 -2.17 10.72
C ARG A 198 18.22 -1.48 11.60
N SER A 199 19.07 -2.18 12.36
CA SER A 199 20.15 -1.54 13.12
C SER A 199 21.36 -1.16 12.25
N SER A 200 21.37 -1.59 10.99
CA SER A 200 22.44 -1.29 10.04
C SER A 200 22.17 -0.01 9.25
N TRP A 201 23.19 0.50 8.54
CA TRP A 201 23.06 1.63 7.61
C TRP A 201 21.97 1.44 6.55
N ALA A 202 21.60 0.18 6.26
CA ALA A 202 20.54 -0.20 5.34
C ALA A 202 19.17 0.42 5.66
N ARG A 203 18.88 0.82 6.92
CA ARG A 203 17.62 1.53 7.28
C ARG A 203 17.45 2.84 6.52
N PHE A 204 18.56 3.51 6.18
CA PHE A 204 18.50 4.77 5.46
C PHE A 204 18.06 4.57 3.99
N PHE A 205 18.36 3.40 3.41
CA PHE A 205 18.05 3.08 2.02
C PHE A 205 16.75 2.27 1.86
N VAL A 206 16.46 1.35 2.79
CA VAL A 206 15.34 0.40 2.68
C VAL A 206 14.29 0.64 3.76
N PRO A 207 13.02 0.90 3.39
CA PRO A 207 11.91 1.05 4.33
C PRO A 207 11.45 -0.33 4.83
N PHE A 208 12.12 -0.84 5.87
CA PHE A 208 11.85 -2.16 6.45
C PHE A 208 10.52 -2.28 7.22
N ASP A 209 9.76 -1.19 7.39
CA ASP A 209 8.46 -1.18 8.07
C ASP A 209 7.36 -1.88 7.26
N ASP A 210 7.51 -1.97 5.94
CA ASP A 210 6.54 -2.60 5.04
C ASP A 210 6.94 -4.02 4.60
N ASN A 211 7.72 -4.71 5.42
CA ASN A 211 8.22 -6.05 5.10
C ASN A 211 7.08 -7.04 4.75
N ILE A 212 5.95 -7.02 5.48
CA ILE A 212 4.80 -7.88 5.20
C ILE A 212 4.12 -7.51 3.87
N THR A 213 4.00 -6.21 3.55
CA THR A 213 3.45 -5.77 2.27
C THR A 213 4.35 -6.21 1.13
N PHE A 214 5.67 -6.12 1.30
CA PHE A 214 6.64 -6.61 0.32
C PHE A 214 6.59 -8.14 0.16
N HIS A 215 6.44 -8.90 1.26
CA HIS A 215 6.23 -10.35 1.20
C HIS A 215 4.99 -10.71 0.36
N LYS A 216 3.87 -10.00 0.55
CA LYS A 216 2.65 -10.19 -0.27
C LYS A 216 2.87 -9.86 -1.75
N MET A 217 3.64 -8.81 -2.04
CA MET A 217 4.00 -8.45 -3.42
C MET A 217 4.85 -9.54 -4.08
N ILE A 218 5.87 -10.06 -3.39
CA ILE A 218 6.67 -11.19 -3.85
C ILE A 218 5.79 -12.42 -4.06
N ALA A 219 4.89 -12.73 -3.12
CA ALA A 219 3.95 -13.86 -3.23
C ALA A 219 3.05 -13.74 -4.47
N THR A 220 2.55 -12.55 -4.79
CA THR A 220 1.80 -12.31 -6.03
C THR A 220 2.66 -12.51 -7.27
N ALA A 221 3.90 -12.01 -7.28
CA ALA A 221 4.83 -12.23 -8.40
C ALA A 221 5.19 -13.69 -8.60
N ILE A 222 5.29 -14.47 -7.52
CA ILE A 222 5.46 -15.93 -7.55
C ILE A 222 4.29 -16.60 -8.27
N VAL A 223 3.05 -16.25 -7.94
CA VAL A 223 1.87 -16.83 -8.60
C VAL A 223 1.92 -16.55 -10.11
N VAL A 224 2.18 -15.30 -10.49
CA VAL A 224 2.34 -14.93 -11.91
C VAL A 224 3.48 -15.70 -12.58
N GLY A 225 4.62 -15.82 -11.91
CA GLY A 225 5.77 -16.59 -12.38
C GLY A 225 5.44 -18.07 -12.60
N ILE A 226 4.72 -18.71 -11.67
CA ILE A 226 4.29 -20.11 -11.78
C ILE A 226 3.34 -20.27 -12.96
N THR A 227 2.35 -19.39 -13.11
CA THR A 227 1.42 -19.43 -14.24
C THR A 227 2.16 -19.33 -15.57
N LEU A 228 3.11 -18.40 -15.69
CA LEU A 228 3.91 -18.25 -16.91
C LEU A 228 4.84 -19.45 -17.15
N HIS A 229 5.48 -19.97 -16.10
CA HIS A 229 6.42 -21.09 -16.21
C HIS A 229 5.71 -22.42 -16.50
N ALA A 230 4.82 -22.85 -15.60
CA ALA A 230 4.12 -24.11 -15.69
C ALA A 230 3.08 -24.09 -16.82
N GLY A 231 2.33 -22.99 -16.97
CA GLY A 231 1.34 -22.84 -18.03
C GLY A 231 1.98 -22.96 -19.41
N ASN A 232 3.14 -22.33 -19.63
CA ASN A 232 3.84 -22.43 -20.91
C ASN A 232 4.43 -23.82 -21.15
N HIS A 233 4.92 -24.52 -20.11
CA HIS A 233 5.32 -25.92 -20.23
C HIS A 233 4.16 -26.83 -20.67
N LEU A 234 3.00 -26.69 -20.00
CA LEU A 234 1.84 -27.56 -20.23
C LEU A 234 1.08 -27.24 -21.52
N ALA A 235 0.94 -25.95 -21.86
CA ALA A 235 0.12 -25.48 -22.96
C ALA A 235 0.89 -25.30 -24.28
N CYS A 236 2.21 -25.09 -24.23
CA CYS A 236 2.99 -24.83 -25.43
C CYS A 236 4.20 -25.74 -25.62
N ASP A 237 5.08 -25.88 -24.62
CA ASP A 237 6.32 -26.64 -24.79
C ASP A 237 6.05 -28.12 -25.02
N PHE A 238 5.28 -28.78 -24.13
CA PHE A 238 4.98 -30.21 -24.29
C PHE A 238 4.21 -30.50 -25.59
N PRO A 239 3.14 -29.76 -25.96
CA PRO A 239 2.49 -29.98 -27.24
C PRO A 239 3.43 -29.79 -28.44
N ARG A 240 4.33 -28.80 -28.45
CA ARG A 240 5.29 -28.59 -29.54
C ARG A 240 6.32 -29.71 -29.66
N VAL A 241 6.86 -30.19 -28.54
CA VAL A 241 7.80 -31.33 -28.55
C VAL A 241 7.12 -32.60 -29.04
N ILE A 242 5.84 -32.81 -28.71
CA ILE A 242 5.06 -33.96 -29.19
C ILE A 242 4.59 -33.77 -30.64
N ALA A 243 4.53 -32.56 -31.17
CA ALA A 243 4.17 -32.29 -32.56
C ALA A 243 5.38 -32.30 -33.51
N SER A 244 6.61 -32.16 -33.00
CA SER A 244 7.81 -31.95 -33.84
C SER A 244 8.16 -33.12 -34.78
N GLY A 245 8.80 -32.81 -35.90
CA GLY A 245 9.29 -33.82 -36.83
C GLY A 245 10.47 -34.63 -36.26
N PRO A 246 10.84 -35.77 -36.86
CA PRO A 246 11.97 -36.61 -36.40
C PRO A 246 13.31 -35.86 -36.35
N GLU A 247 13.61 -35.04 -37.37
CA GLU A 247 14.84 -34.25 -37.44
C GLU A 247 14.88 -33.13 -36.38
N GLU A 248 13.76 -32.44 -36.18
CA GLU A 248 13.63 -31.40 -35.15
C GLU A 248 13.74 -32.00 -33.74
N TYR A 249 13.11 -33.16 -33.50
CA TYR A 249 13.18 -33.86 -32.22
C TYR A 249 14.62 -34.26 -31.88
N ARG A 250 15.44 -34.58 -32.88
CA ARG A 250 16.86 -34.95 -32.70
C ARG A 250 17.66 -33.83 -32.00
N LEU A 251 17.26 -32.57 -32.16
CA LEU A 251 17.88 -31.41 -31.48
C LEU A 251 17.59 -31.36 -29.98
N VAL A 252 16.52 -32.02 -29.52
CA VAL A 252 16.08 -32.05 -28.11
C VAL A 252 16.14 -33.44 -27.48
N ALA A 253 16.52 -34.46 -28.26
CA ALA A 253 16.63 -35.85 -27.81
C ALA A 253 17.59 -36.04 -26.63
N GLY A 254 18.63 -35.20 -26.51
CA GLY A 254 19.52 -35.22 -25.34
C GLY A 254 18.83 -34.87 -24.02
N ALA A 255 17.72 -34.12 -24.06
CA ALA A 255 16.97 -33.72 -22.87
C ALA A 255 15.73 -34.60 -22.61
N PHE A 256 15.11 -35.15 -23.66
CA PHE A 256 13.86 -35.92 -23.57
C PHE A 256 14.01 -37.43 -23.83
N GLY A 257 15.20 -37.87 -24.21
CA GLY A 257 15.51 -39.27 -24.54
C GLY A 257 15.46 -39.56 -26.05
N ALA A 258 15.95 -40.75 -26.43
CA ALA A 258 16.07 -41.15 -27.83
C ALA A 258 14.72 -41.31 -28.55
N SER A 259 13.67 -41.72 -27.83
CA SER A 259 12.31 -41.86 -28.37
C SER A 259 11.43 -40.70 -27.93
N LYS A 260 10.58 -40.24 -28.86
CA LYS A 260 9.66 -39.13 -28.64
C LYS A 260 8.67 -39.46 -27.52
N PRO A 261 8.60 -38.65 -26.45
CA PRO A 261 7.72 -38.94 -25.32
C PRO A 261 6.27 -38.60 -25.65
N THR A 262 5.34 -39.25 -24.95
CA THR A 262 3.92 -38.88 -24.93
C THR A 262 3.68 -37.81 -23.85
N TYR A 263 2.56 -37.08 -23.95
CA TYR A 263 2.19 -36.05 -22.97
C TYR A 263 2.14 -36.60 -21.54
N GLY A 264 1.53 -37.79 -21.37
CA GLY A 264 1.49 -38.47 -20.08
C GLY A 264 2.89 -38.80 -19.54
N ARG A 265 3.83 -39.22 -20.39
CA ARG A 265 5.22 -39.50 -19.97
C ARG A 265 5.97 -38.24 -19.55
N LEU A 266 5.71 -37.09 -20.19
CA LEU A 266 6.29 -35.80 -19.80
C LEU A 266 5.78 -35.35 -18.42
N ILE A 267 4.47 -35.46 -18.18
CA ILE A 267 3.87 -35.12 -16.88
C ILE A 267 4.30 -36.08 -15.77
N SER A 268 4.41 -37.37 -16.08
CA SER A 268 4.83 -38.40 -15.13
C SER A 268 6.34 -38.40 -14.88
N GLY A 269 7.10 -37.62 -15.65
CA GLY A 269 8.54 -37.44 -15.45
C GLY A 269 8.85 -36.70 -14.16
N VAL A 270 10.11 -36.75 -13.72
CA VAL A 270 10.57 -36.12 -12.48
C VAL A 270 10.23 -34.62 -12.44
N GLU A 271 10.44 -33.91 -13.55
CA GLU A 271 10.13 -32.47 -13.68
C GLU A 271 8.62 -32.19 -13.53
N GLY A 272 7.77 -33.05 -14.10
CA GLY A 272 6.32 -32.90 -14.04
C GLY A 272 5.75 -33.20 -12.65
N VAL A 273 6.15 -34.33 -12.05
CA VAL A 273 5.67 -34.74 -10.72
C VAL A 273 6.14 -33.77 -9.64
N THR A 274 7.40 -33.36 -9.65
CA THR A 274 7.92 -32.38 -8.68
C THR A 274 7.22 -31.03 -8.85
N GLY A 275 7.03 -30.55 -10.08
CA GLY A 275 6.31 -29.33 -10.40
C GLY A 275 4.87 -29.35 -9.88
N ILE A 276 4.11 -30.43 -10.15
CA ILE A 276 2.73 -30.58 -9.70
C ILE A 276 2.67 -30.64 -8.16
N ALA A 277 3.54 -31.43 -7.53
CA ALA A 277 3.61 -31.51 -6.07
C ALA A 277 3.87 -30.14 -5.44
N MET A 278 4.83 -29.37 -5.97
CA MET A 278 5.11 -28.00 -5.52
C MET A 278 3.89 -27.08 -5.69
N VAL A 279 3.23 -27.08 -6.84
CA VAL A 279 2.04 -26.23 -7.08
C VAL A 279 0.90 -26.59 -6.14
N VAL A 280 0.66 -27.87 -5.86
CA VAL A 280 -0.36 -28.33 -4.89
C VAL A 280 -0.03 -27.80 -3.50
N LEU A 281 1.20 -28.02 -3.01
CA LEU A 281 1.62 -27.54 -1.69
C LEU A 281 1.52 -26.02 -1.56
N MET A 282 1.90 -25.29 -2.62
CA MET A 282 1.77 -23.84 -2.67
C MET A 282 0.32 -23.38 -2.68
N THR A 283 -0.56 -24.05 -3.41
CA THR A 283 -2.00 -23.73 -3.45
C THR A 283 -2.62 -23.92 -2.07
N VAL A 284 -2.28 -25.01 -1.36
CA VAL A 284 -2.71 -25.24 0.02
C VAL A 284 -2.18 -24.13 0.94
N SER A 285 -0.89 -23.81 0.86
CA SER A 285 -0.28 -22.76 1.68
C SER A 285 -0.92 -21.38 1.43
N PHE A 286 -1.16 -21.03 0.16
CA PHE A 286 -1.71 -19.73 -0.23
C PHE A 286 -3.18 -19.62 0.18
N THR A 287 -3.99 -20.68 -0.01
CA THR A 287 -5.40 -20.71 0.41
C THR A 287 -5.52 -20.54 1.92
N LEU A 288 -4.71 -21.25 2.71
CA LEU A 288 -4.65 -21.09 4.17
C LEU A 288 -4.19 -19.67 4.59
N ALA A 289 -3.30 -19.04 3.82
CA ALA A 289 -2.83 -17.69 4.10
C ALA A 289 -3.83 -16.58 3.71
N THR A 290 -4.88 -16.88 2.94
CA THR A 290 -5.88 -15.87 2.55
C THR A 290 -6.75 -15.41 3.72
N HIS A 291 -7.11 -14.12 3.71
CA HIS A 291 -7.81 -13.45 4.81
C HIS A 291 -9.12 -14.13 5.29
N PRO A 292 -9.99 -14.67 4.40
CA PRO A 292 -11.21 -15.34 4.82
C PRO A 292 -10.96 -16.60 5.64
N PHE A 293 -9.96 -17.41 5.28
CA PHE A 293 -9.59 -18.60 6.04
C PHE A 293 -8.83 -18.26 7.32
N ARG A 294 -8.01 -17.19 7.31
CA ARG A 294 -7.32 -16.70 8.51
C ARG A 294 -8.26 -16.16 9.61
N LYS A 295 -9.40 -15.56 9.24
CA LYS A 295 -10.48 -15.21 10.20
C LYS A 295 -11.45 -16.36 10.43
N GLY A 296 -11.73 -17.12 9.38
CA GLY A 296 -12.59 -18.30 9.40
C GLY A 296 -12.05 -19.40 10.30
N GLU A 297 -10.74 -19.54 10.50
CA GLU A 297 -10.15 -20.46 11.48
C GLU A 297 -10.40 -19.99 12.93
N LYS A 298 -10.41 -18.67 13.19
CA LYS A 298 -10.81 -18.13 14.50
C LYS A 298 -12.31 -18.33 14.79
N GLU A 299 -13.16 -18.30 13.77
CA GLU A 299 -14.61 -18.57 13.91
C GLU A 299 -14.96 -20.08 13.81
N ALA A 300 -14.23 -20.87 13.01
CA ALA A 300 -14.47 -22.31 12.79
C ALA A 300 -13.79 -23.20 13.84
N SER A 301 -12.65 -22.81 14.44
CA SER A 301 -12.15 -23.44 15.67
C SER A 301 -13.11 -23.26 16.84
N ALA A 302 -14.02 -22.28 16.79
CA ALA A 302 -15.12 -22.17 17.75
C ALA A 302 -16.31 -23.09 17.40
N SER A 303 -16.47 -23.57 16.16
CA SER A 303 -17.62 -24.41 15.79
C SER A 303 -17.45 -25.34 14.57
N ARG A 304 -16.98 -26.58 14.79
CA ARG A 304 -17.18 -27.79 13.92
C ARG A 304 -16.04 -28.17 12.97
N LEU A 305 -15.00 -28.82 13.49
CA LEU A 305 -14.23 -29.81 12.71
C LEU A 305 -14.35 -31.19 13.38
N PRO A 306 -14.80 -32.24 12.66
CA PRO A 306 -14.79 -33.61 13.19
C PRO A 306 -13.36 -34.16 13.29
N ALA A 307 -13.12 -35.02 14.28
CA ALA A 307 -11.80 -35.62 14.51
C ALA A 307 -11.34 -36.48 13.31
N PRO A 308 -10.04 -36.48 12.94
CA PRO A 308 -8.88 -35.91 13.67
C PRO A 308 -8.45 -34.51 13.19
N LEU A 309 -9.20 -33.86 12.28
CA LEU A 309 -8.82 -32.56 11.69
C LEU A 309 -8.88 -31.40 12.70
N ASN A 310 -9.58 -31.57 13.81
CA ASN A 310 -9.57 -30.65 14.95
C ASN A 310 -8.18 -30.46 15.61
N ARG A 311 -7.24 -31.41 15.44
CA ARG A 311 -5.85 -31.22 15.89
C ARG A 311 -5.00 -30.37 14.95
N LEU A 312 -5.41 -30.20 13.69
CA LEU A 312 -4.71 -29.35 12.73
C LEU A 312 -5.09 -27.88 12.89
N ALA A 313 -6.35 -27.59 13.24
CA ALA A 313 -6.85 -26.22 13.45
C ALA A 313 -6.37 -25.55 14.76
N GLY A 314 -5.73 -26.32 15.66
CA GLY A 314 -5.10 -25.83 16.88
C GLY A 314 -3.63 -25.45 16.72
N PHE A 315 -3.00 -25.81 15.59
CA PHE A 315 -1.69 -25.27 15.27
C PHE A 315 -1.92 -23.84 14.79
N ASN A 316 -1.39 -22.86 15.53
CA ASN A 316 -0.97 -21.56 14.98
C ASN A 316 0.10 -21.81 13.90
N ALA A 317 -0.25 -22.48 12.80
CA ALA A 317 0.68 -23.14 11.90
C ALA A 317 1.51 -22.16 11.06
N PHE A 318 1.28 -20.85 11.20
CA PHE A 318 1.99 -19.88 10.38
C PHE A 318 2.13 -18.47 10.94
N TRP A 319 1.59 -18.17 12.13
CA TRP A 319 1.51 -16.77 12.59
C TRP A 319 1.73 -16.64 14.10
N TYR A 320 3.01 -16.54 14.49
CA TYR A 320 3.44 -15.74 15.63
C TYR A 320 4.47 -14.72 15.21
#